data_AF-A0A7W2ED56-F1
#
_entry.id   AF-A0A7W2ED56-F1
#
_cell.length_a   1.000
_cell.length_b   1.000
_cell.length_c   1.000
_cell.angle_alpha   90.00
_cell.angle_beta   90.00
_cell.angle_gamma   90.00
#
_symmetry.space_group_name_H-M   'P 1'
#
loop_
_entity.id
_entity.type
_entity.pdbx_description
1 polymer ?
#
loop_
_entity_poly.entity_id
_entity_poly.type
_entity_poly.pdbx_seq_one_letter_code
_entity_poly.pdbx_strand_id
1 'polypeptide(L)'
;MTDSQLPQLVPSSLTSPPSVDAPVVARKVKPKTSREGVEEILSLPPRVLAAGEVLDDETLTSLDAVAFVFSPYRVTGSGSWFHPAQQRQMITIYNLLPNGTKGPWCARQGIQYLNIKRWARALQKSKTVDDGVDGVERAKHMADAAYLGRPSAEYIREVVVEYGLVPHGQKEAWLVAHGLAHHTVRRWTAMVADGDLPTRTRPRRVGTLTMDECAEIQQLRKEISALTQDKRKLELDAKRREEAMQRALDKATERAERAELATDVLGKALATMPGAPGVDSNAEEKSSPTPNNASTSKAGKRKKR
;
A
#
# COMPACT_ATOMS: atom_id res chain seq x y z
N MET A 1 0.64 -117.54 -8.69
CA MET A 1 1.42 -116.57 -9.46
C MET A 1 1.64 -115.40 -8.51
N THR A 2 2.77 -115.42 -7.78
CA THR A 2 3.90 -114.45 -7.87
C THR A 2 3.47 -113.05 -7.43
N ASP A 3 4.12 -112.25 -6.59
CA ASP A 3 5.39 -112.26 -5.85
C ASP A 3 5.36 -110.94 -5.02
N SER A 4 5.80 -110.93 -3.77
CA SER A 4 7.00 -110.23 -3.24
C SER A 4 7.05 -108.67 -3.24
N GLN A 5 7.31 -108.15 -2.03
CA GLN A 5 8.27 -107.09 -1.63
C GLN A 5 8.10 -105.57 -1.99
N LEU A 6 8.29 -104.79 -0.91
CA LEU A 6 8.71 -103.37 -0.70
C LEU A 6 9.76 -102.79 -1.71
N PRO A 7 10.27 -101.54 -1.54
CA PRO A 7 9.69 -100.19 -1.37
C PRO A 7 10.32 -99.20 -2.41
N GLN A 8 10.44 -97.90 -2.09
CA GLN A 8 11.48 -96.92 -2.51
C GLN A 8 11.19 -95.80 -3.54
N LEU A 9 11.65 -94.61 -3.13
CA LEU A 9 12.32 -93.52 -3.86
C LEU A 9 11.51 -92.41 -4.56
N VAL A 10 11.57 -91.24 -3.91
CA VAL A 10 11.61 -89.91 -4.51
C VAL A 10 12.77 -89.81 -5.50
N PRO A 11 12.65 -89.01 -6.57
CA PRO A 11 13.66 -87.97 -6.77
C PRO A 11 13.07 -86.60 -7.14
N SER A 12 13.64 -85.57 -6.53
CA SER A 12 13.53 -84.16 -6.93
C SER A 12 14.18 -83.95 -8.30
N SER A 13 13.54 -83.22 -9.20
CA SER A 13 14.24 -82.31 -10.12
C SER A 13 13.34 -81.19 -10.64
N LEU A 14 13.81 -79.98 -10.33
CA LEU A 14 13.57 -78.67 -10.92
C LEU A 14 13.13 -78.64 -12.39
N THR A 15 12.09 -77.85 -12.70
CA THR A 15 12.03 -76.88 -13.82
C THR A 15 10.72 -76.07 -13.73
N SER A 16 10.82 -74.74 -13.82
CA SER A 16 9.70 -73.76 -13.94
C SER A 16 9.57 -73.28 -15.40
N PRO A 17 8.71 -72.32 -15.81
CA PRO A 17 7.38 -71.84 -15.36
C PRO A 17 6.40 -71.85 -16.60
N PRO A 18 5.31 -71.04 -16.75
CA PRO A 18 5.28 -69.57 -16.67
C PRO A 18 4.17 -68.97 -15.78
N SER A 19 4.53 -67.83 -15.19
CA SER A 19 3.70 -66.94 -14.38
C SER A 19 2.85 -66.04 -15.27
N VAL A 20 1.57 -65.87 -14.93
CA VAL A 20 0.66 -64.94 -15.61
C VAL A 20 0.75 -63.57 -14.92
N ASP A 21 1.18 -62.57 -15.69
CA ASP A 21 1.37 -61.19 -15.27
C ASP A 21 0.03 -60.49 -14.97
N ALA A 22 -0.11 -59.97 -13.75
CA ALA A 22 -1.05 -58.91 -13.42
C ALA A 22 -0.27 -57.58 -13.31
N PRO A 23 -0.77 -56.46 -13.87
CA PRO A 23 -0.04 -55.21 -13.88
C PRO A 23 -0.04 -54.60 -12.47
N VAL A 24 1.09 -54.74 -11.77
CA VAL A 24 1.37 -54.00 -10.54
C VAL A 24 1.55 -52.54 -10.91
N VAL A 25 0.62 -51.71 -10.45
CA VAL A 25 0.71 -50.25 -10.49
C VAL A 25 2.01 -49.83 -9.79
N ALA A 26 2.99 -49.44 -10.59
CA ALA A 26 4.27 -48.94 -10.12
C ALA A 26 4.05 -47.68 -9.26
N ARG A 27 4.12 -47.84 -7.94
CA ARG A 27 4.29 -46.70 -7.03
C ARG A 27 5.58 -46.00 -7.42
N LYS A 28 5.51 -44.74 -7.87
CA LYS A 28 6.67 -43.86 -8.09
C LYS A 28 7.55 -43.86 -6.82
N VAL A 29 8.65 -44.60 -6.86
CA VAL A 29 9.70 -44.56 -5.84
C VAL A 29 10.40 -43.22 -5.99
N LYS A 30 10.28 -42.35 -4.97
CA LYS A 30 11.06 -41.10 -4.93
C LYS A 30 12.55 -41.46 -4.89
N PRO A 31 13.40 -40.83 -5.72
CA PRO A 31 14.85 -41.05 -5.64
C PRO A 31 15.31 -40.69 -4.23
N LYS A 32 15.89 -41.67 -3.54
CA LYS A 32 16.37 -41.51 -2.17
C LYS A 32 17.72 -40.81 -2.26
N THR A 33 17.72 -39.49 -2.07
CA THR A 33 18.93 -38.68 -1.96
C THR A 33 19.85 -39.32 -0.90
N SER A 34 21.09 -39.64 -1.26
CA SER A 34 22.03 -40.26 -0.32
C SER A 34 22.42 -39.22 0.74
N ARG A 35 22.42 -39.64 2.00
CA ARG A 35 22.76 -38.75 3.13
C ARG A 35 24.18 -38.19 3.00
N GLU A 36 25.10 -39.04 2.59
CA GLU A 36 26.53 -38.74 2.43
C GLU A 36 26.75 -37.60 1.41
N GLY A 37 26.10 -37.65 0.25
CA GLY A 37 26.25 -36.59 -0.76
C GLY A 37 25.70 -35.23 -0.30
N VAL A 38 24.65 -35.24 0.52
CA VAL A 38 24.11 -33.99 1.09
C VAL A 38 25.05 -33.42 2.17
N GLU A 39 25.66 -34.27 2.99
CA GLU A 39 26.64 -33.84 4.01
C GLU A 39 27.90 -33.26 3.35
N GLU A 40 28.36 -33.85 2.25
CA GLU A 40 29.46 -33.34 1.45
C GLU A 40 29.16 -31.92 0.91
N ILE A 41 28.00 -31.72 0.28
CA ILE A 41 27.59 -30.40 -0.23
C ILE A 41 27.46 -29.35 0.90
N LEU A 42 26.98 -29.77 2.07
CA LEU A 42 26.86 -28.90 3.24
C LEU A 42 28.23 -28.54 3.85
N SER A 43 29.29 -29.27 3.54
CA SER A 43 30.66 -28.95 3.93
C SER A 43 31.33 -27.93 2.99
N LEU A 44 30.91 -27.87 1.72
CA LEU A 44 31.41 -26.92 0.72
C LEU A 44 30.88 -25.50 0.97
N PRO A 45 31.61 -24.42 0.61
CA PRO A 45 31.14 -23.05 0.83
C PRO A 45 29.79 -22.78 0.12
N PRO A 46 28.84 -22.08 0.77
CA PRO A 46 27.52 -21.84 0.22
C PRO A 46 27.54 -20.86 -0.95
N ARG A 47 26.67 -21.09 -1.94
CA ARG A 47 26.41 -20.14 -3.03
C ARG A 47 25.26 -19.22 -2.63
N VAL A 48 25.48 -17.92 -2.59
CA VAL A 48 24.47 -16.97 -2.10
C VAL A 48 23.58 -16.51 -3.25
N LEU A 49 22.26 -16.65 -3.09
CA LEU A 49 21.25 -16.05 -3.97
C LEU A 49 20.81 -14.70 -3.42
N ALA A 50 20.66 -13.71 -4.28
CA ALA A 50 20.21 -12.39 -3.86
C ALA A 50 18.74 -12.42 -3.40
N ALA A 51 18.32 -11.36 -2.70
CA ALA A 51 16.94 -11.25 -2.25
C ALA A 51 15.98 -11.21 -3.46
N GLY A 52 15.04 -12.15 -3.50
CA GLY A 52 14.07 -12.25 -4.60
C GLY A 52 14.51 -13.13 -5.78
N GLU A 53 15.79 -13.52 -5.86
CA GLU A 53 16.25 -14.52 -6.83
C GLU A 53 15.77 -15.92 -6.46
N VAL A 54 15.50 -16.72 -7.49
CA VAL A 54 14.82 -18.01 -7.44
C VAL A 54 15.61 -18.99 -8.30
N LEU A 55 15.80 -20.22 -7.80
CA LEU A 55 16.41 -21.31 -8.56
C LEU A 55 15.54 -21.72 -9.75
N ASP A 56 16.12 -22.16 -10.85
CA ASP A 56 15.41 -22.83 -11.93
C ASP A 56 14.89 -24.21 -11.48
N ASP A 57 13.87 -24.73 -12.17
CA ASP A 57 13.20 -25.98 -11.76
C ASP A 57 14.13 -27.21 -11.84
N GLU A 58 15.12 -27.18 -12.74
CA GLU A 58 16.12 -28.24 -12.89
C GLU A 58 17.07 -28.25 -11.68
N THR A 59 17.64 -27.10 -11.31
CA THR A 59 18.49 -27.03 -10.11
C THR A 59 17.70 -27.27 -8.83
N LEU A 60 16.44 -26.83 -8.74
CA LEU A 60 15.58 -27.02 -7.56
C LEU A 60 15.30 -28.49 -7.24
N THR A 61 15.25 -29.35 -8.26
CA THR A 61 15.04 -30.79 -8.11
C THR A 61 16.35 -31.58 -7.96
N SER A 62 17.49 -30.96 -8.26
CA SER A 62 18.83 -31.51 -8.06
C SER A 62 19.29 -31.47 -6.59
N LEU A 63 20.26 -32.32 -6.25
CA LEU A 63 20.99 -32.26 -4.99
C LEU A 63 21.76 -30.94 -4.81
N ASP A 64 22.13 -30.29 -5.91
CA ASP A 64 22.88 -29.03 -5.91
C ASP A 64 22.11 -27.87 -5.29
N ALA A 65 20.77 -27.95 -5.22
CA ALA A 65 19.93 -26.95 -4.56
C ALA A 65 20.34 -26.72 -3.09
N VAL A 66 20.90 -27.74 -2.43
CA VAL A 66 21.34 -27.70 -1.03
C VAL A 66 22.54 -26.76 -0.83
N ALA A 67 23.34 -26.52 -1.88
CA ALA A 67 24.49 -25.64 -1.82
C ALA A 67 24.11 -24.15 -1.70
N PHE A 68 22.87 -23.79 -2.08
CA PHE A 68 22.45 -22.40 -2.15
C PHE A 68 21.94 -21.87 -0.81
N VAL A 69 22.34 -20.64 -0.47
CA VAL A 69 21.84 -19.86 0.65
C VAL A 69 21.02 -18.68 0.13
N PHE A 70 19.76 -18.62 0.54
CA PHE A 70 18.87 -17.53 0.14
C PHE A 70 19.18 -16.31 1.00
N SER A 71 19.34 -15.14 0.37
CA SER A 71 19.47 -13.89 1.13
C SER A 71 18.09 -13.39 1.54
N PRO A 72 17.86 -13.11 2.84
CA PRO A 72 16.62 -12.46 3.27
C PRO A 72 16.57 -11.03 2.74
N TYR A 73 15.38 -10.56 2.36
CA TYR A 73 15.19 -9.18 1.91
C TYR A 73 15.09 -8.21 3.10
N ARG A 74 14.76 -8.71 4.30
CA ARG A 74 14.79 -7.95 5.56
C ARG A 74 15.25 -8.82 6.72
N VAL A 75 16.16 -8.28 7.51
CA VAL A 75 16.55 -8.85 8.81
C VAL A 75 16.05 -7.90 9.89
N THR A 76 15.27 -8.44 10.83
CA THR A 76 14.74 -7.71 11.99
C THR A 76 15.15 -8.43 13.26
N GLY A 77 15.09 -7.76 14.42
CA GLY A 77 15.34 -8.43 15.71
C GLY A 77 14.42 -9.63 16.00
N SER A 78 13.30 -9.74 15.27
CA SER A 78 12.36 -10.87 15.32
C SER A 78 12.60 -11.96 14.28
N GLY A 79 13.63 -11.84 13.42
CA GLY A 79 14.03 -12.85 12.45
C GLY A 79 14.27 -12.34 11.03
N SER A 80 14.62 -13.28 10.16
CA SER A 80 14.90 -13.09 8.73
C SER A 80 13.64 -13.32 7.89
N TRP A 81 13.35 -12.37 7.00
CA TRP A 81 12.21 -12.40 6.09
C TRP A 81 12.68 -12.72 4.67
N PHE A 82 12.10 -13.75 4.08
CA PHE A 82 12.46 -14.25 2.75
C PHE A 82 11.35 -14.00 1.75
N HIS A 83 11.73 -13.87 0.48
CA HIS A 83 10.73 -13.73 -0.57
C HIS A 83 9.81 -14.96 -0.59
N PRO A 84 8.50 -14.81 -0.79
CA PRO A 84 7.53 -15.91 -0.88
C PRO A 84 7.91 -16.99 -1.90
N ALA A 85 8.49 -16.60 -3.04
CA ALA A 85 9.03 -17.53 -4.01
C ALA A 85 10.20 -18.35 -3.43
N GLN A 86 11.13 -17.69 -2.73
CA GLN A 86 12.24 -18.34 -2.03
C GLN A 86 11.74 -19.28 -0.93
N GLN A 87 10.74 -18.88 -0.15
CA GLN A 87 10.14 -19.73 0.88
C GLN A 87 9.60 -21.04 0.28
N ARG A 88 8.96 -20.99 -0.90
CA ARG A 88 8.48 -22.20 -1.59
C ARG A 88 9.63 -23.12 -1.99
N GLN A 89 10.68 -22.56 -2.57
CA GLN A 89 11.88 -23.34 -2.94
C GLN A 89 12.56 -23.96 -1.72
N MET A 90 12.71 -23.19 -0.65
CA MET A 90 13.26 -23.68 0.61
C MET A 90 12.42 -24.81 1.20
N ILE A 91 11.09 -24.75 1.11
CA ILE A 91 10.21 -25.85 1.53
C ILE A 91 10.41 -27.08 0.64
N THR A 92 10.52 -26.90 -0.68
CA THR A 92 10.78 -27.99 -1.63
C THR A 92 12.09 -28.68 -1.31
N ILE A 93 13.20 -27.93 -1.21
CA ILE A 93 14.53 -28.43 -0.86
C ILE A 93 14.47 -29.17 0.49
N TYR A 94 13.86 -28.56 1.50
CA TYR A 94 13.73 -29.18 2.83
C TYR A 94 13.00 -30.53 2.81
N ASN A 95 11.97 -30.67 1.97
CA ASN A 95 11.22 -31.92 1.84
C ASN A 95 11.99 -33.00 1.08
N LEU A 96 12.96 -32.62 0.24
CA LEU A 96 13.86 -33.54 -0.48
C LEU A 96 15.07 -33.98 0.37
N LEU A 97 15.38 -33.25 1.43
CA LEU A 97 16.51 -33.57 2.31
C LEU A 97 16.27 -34.85 3.13
N PRO A 98 17.30 -35.72 3.27
CA PRO A 98 17.30 -36.83 4.22
C PRO A 98 17.11 -36.39 5.68
N ASN A 99 16.66 -37.31 6.54
CA ASN A 99 16.62 -37.05 7.98
C ASN A 99 18.06 -36.99 8.52
N GLY A 100 18.35 -35.99 9.37
CA GLY A 100 19.70 -35.70 9.88
C GLY A 100 20.36 -34.48 9.24
N THR A 101 20.16 -34.24 7.94
CA THR A 101 20.78 -33.11 7.20
C THR A 101 19.94 -31.84 7.19
N LYS A 102 18.64 -31.97 7.52
CA LYS A 102 17.68 -30.85 7.63
C LYS A 102 18.11 -29.76 8.62
N GLY A 103 18.66 -30.15 9.77
CA GLY A 103 19.11 -29.22 10.81
C GLY A 103 20.29 -28.37 10.35
N PRO A 104 21.41 -28.99 9.93
CA PRO A 104 22.55 -28.29 9.36
C PRO A 104 22.17 -27.37 8.18
N TRP A 105 21.31 -27.83 7.28
CA TRP A 105 20.83 -26.99 6.18
C TRP A 105 20.02 -25.77 6.67
N CYS A 106 19.10 -25.94 7.63
CA CYS A 106 18.37 -24.80 8.22
C CYS A 106 19.32 -23.79 8.89
N ALA A 107 20.33 -24.29 9.63
CA ALA A 107 21.32 -23.44 10.29
C ALA A 107 22.13 -22.62 9.28
N ARG A 108 22.53 -23.24 8.15
CA ARG A 108 23.19 -22.56 7.03
C ARG A 108 22.35 -21.42 6.44
N GLN A 109 21.03 -21.55 6.42
CA GLN A 109 20.10 -20.51 5.97
C GLN A 109 19.79 -19.44 7.04
N GLY A 110 20.31 -19.59 8.27
CA GLY A 110 19.97 -18.71 9.39
C GLY A 110 18.50 -18.81 9.83
N ILE A 111 17.85 -19.97 9.64
CA ILE A 111 16.46 -20.20 10.02
C ILE A 111 16.30 -21.45 10.90
N GLN A 112 15.16 -21.53 11.57
CA GLN A 112 14.76 -22.70 12.33
C GLN A 112 13.81 -23.58 11.51
N TYR A 113 13.83 -24.90 11.74
CA TYR A 113 12.92 -25.84 11.07
C TYR A 113 11.43 -25.50 11.30
N LEU A 114 11.10 -24.85 12.42
CA LEU A 114 9.74 -24.37 12.72
C LEU A 114 9.26 -23.34 11.71
N ASN A 115 10.16 -22.52 11.14
CA ASN A 115 9.82 -21.55 10.10
C ASN A 115 9.32 -22.28 8.85
N ILE A 116 10.03 -23.32 8.42
CA ILE A 116 9.66 -24.14 7.25
C ILE A 116 8.33 -24.84 7.48
N LYS A 117 8.13 -25.45 8.65
CA LYS A 117 6.83 -26.06 9.01
C LYS A 117 5.71 -25.04 9.00
N ARG A 118 5.94 -23.83 9.51
CA ARG A 118 4.96 -22.74 9.52
C ARG A 118 4.61 -22.29 8.10
N TRP A 119 5.59 -22.12 7.23
CA TRP A 119 5.38 -21.75 5.82
C TRP A 119 4.67 -22.87 5.05
N ALA A 120 5.07 -24.14 5.24
CA ALA A 120 4.42 -25.29 4.61
C ALA A 120 2.95 -25.42 5.02
N ARG A 121 2.62 -25.20 6.30
CA ARG A 121 1.23 -25.17 6.78
C ARG A 121 0.44 -24.00 6.19
N ALA A 122 1.06 -22.83 6.02
CA ALA A 122 0.40 -21.69 5.38
C ALA A 122 0.06 -22.00 3.91
N LEU A 123 0.98 -22.64 3.19
CA LEU A 123 0.76 -23.08 1.80
C LEU A 123 -0.27 -24.22 1.69
N GLN A 124 -0.29 -25.15 2.64
CA GLN A 124 -1.29 -26.22 2.68
C GLN A 124 -2.68 -25.68 2.99
N LYS A 125 -2.81 -24.76 3.96
CA LYS A 125 -4.08 -24.09 4.27
C LYS A 125 -4.62 -23.31 3.07
N SER A 126 -3.76 -22.75 2.22
CA SER A 126 -4.19 -22.11 0.97
C SER A 126 -4.60 -23.10 -0.13
N LYS A 127 -4.24 -24.38 -0.02
CA LYS A 127 -4.56 -25.43 -1.01
C LYS A 127 -5.83 -26.22 -0.65
N THR A 128 -6.16 -26.34 0.64
CA THR A 128 -7.31 -27.13 1.12
C THR A 128 -8.62 -26.35 1.22
N VAL A 129 -8.62 -25.06 0.88
CA VAL A 129 -9.85 -24.29 0.76
C VAL A 129 -10.29 -24.38 -0.70
N ASP A 130 -11.15 -25.35 -0.98
CA ASP A 130 -11.87 -25.56 -2.26
C ASP A 130 -12.89 -24.44 -2.53
N ASP A 131 -12.52 -23.19 -2.32
CA ASP A 131 -13.29 -22.03 -2.77
C ASP A 131 -12.71 -21.54 -4.09
N GLY A 132 -12.78 -22.38 -5.13
CA GLY A 132 -12.76 -22.14 -6.60
C GLY A 132 -11.98 -20.98 -7.24
N VAL A 133 -11.18 -20.22 -6.50
CA VAL A 133 -10.44 -19.03 -6.90
C VAL A 133 -9.17 -19.01 -6.06
N ASP A 134 -8.06 -19.21 -6.75
CA ASP A 134 -6.76 -19.63 -6.25
C ASP A 134 -6.34 -19.05 -4.89
N GLY A 135 -6.36 -19.90 -3.85
CA GLY A 135 -5.67 -19.62 -2.58
C GLY A 135 -4.17 -19.36 -2.78
N VAL A 136 -3.61 -19.82 -3.90
CA VAL A 136 -2.26 -19.50 -4.36
C VAL A 136 -2.12 -18.02 -4.73
N GLU A 137 -3.12 -17.41 -5.36
CA GLU A 137 -3.13 -15.98 -5.69
C GLU A 137 -3.33 -15.12 -4.45
N ARG A 138 -4.22 -15.51 -3.53
CA ARG A 138 -4.34 -14.84 -2.22
C ARG A 138 -3.03 -14.89 -1.42
N ALA A 139 -2.34 -16.03 -1.46
CA ALA A 139 -1.02 -16.16 -0.83
C ALA A 139 0.08 -15.39 -1.58
N LYS A 140 -0.03 -15.20 -2.91
CA LYS A 140 0.84 -14.31 -3.72
C LYS A 140 0.55 -12.83 -3.38
N HIS A 141 -0.71 -12.44 -3.18
CA HIS A 141 -1.08 -11.08 -2.81
C HIS A 141 -0.74 -10.71 -1.36
N MET A 142 -0.83 -11.64 -0.39
CA MET A 142 -0.32 -11.40 0.98
C MET A 142 1.20 -11.25 1.03
N ALA A 143 1.86 -11.92 0.10
CA ALA A 143 3.28 -11.90 -0.16
C ALA A 143 3.72 -10.56 -0.78
N ASP A 144 2.97 -10.08 -1.78
CA ASP A 144 3.18 -8.81 -2.46
C ASP A 144 2.77 -7.60 -1.58
N ALA A 145 1.78 -7.76 -0.70
CA ALA A 145 1.42 -6.78 0.32
C ALA A 145 2.47 -6.65 1.44
N ALA A 146 3.34 -7.64 1.61
CA ALA A 146 4.55 -7.53 2.44
C ALA A 146 5.73 -6.88 1.68
N TYR A 147 5.59 -6.73 0.35
CA TYR A 147 6.55 -6.10 -0.57
C TYR A 147 6.36 -4.58 -0.64
N LEU A 148 5.11 -4.11 -0.58
CA LEU A 148 4.81 -2.73 -0.20
C LEU A 148 5.12 -2.60 1.30
N GLY A 149 5.97 -1.66 1.70
CA GLY A 149 6.29 -1.41 3.11
C GLY A 149 5.03 -1.28 3.98
N ARG A 150 5.20 -1.38 5.31
CA ARG A 150 4.14 -1.19 6.33
C ARG A 150 3.01 -0.29 5.79
N PRO A 151 1.78 -0.80 5.57
CA PRO A 151 0.72 -0.04 4.92
C PRO A 151 0.54 1.30 5.64
N SER A 152 0.43 2.38 4.86
CA SER A 152 0.29 3.73 5.38
C SER A 152 -1.00 3.86 6.18
N ALA A 153 -1.04 4.78 7.15
CA ALA A 153 -2.25 4.98 7.96
C ALA A 153 -3.44 5.42 7.10
N GLU A 154 -3.20 6.19 6.04
CA GLU A 154 -4.26 6.60 5.10
C GLU A 154 -4.83 5.43 4.32
N TYR A 155 -3.96 4.55 3.81
CA TYR A 155 -4.40 3.35 3.11
C TYR A 155 -5.28 2.46 4.01
N ILE A 156 -4.88 2.28 5.27
CA ILE A 156 -5.67 1.48 6.22
C ILE A 156 -7.04 2.14 6.47
N ARG A 157 -7.10 3.47 6.60
CA ARG A 157 -8.37 4.20 6.78
C ARG A 157 -9.30 4.05 5.57
N GLU A 158 -8.76 4.16 4.37
CA GLU A 158 -9.51 4.03 3.12
C GLU A 158 -10.11 2.63 2.98
N VAL A 159 -9.28 1.59 3.12
CA VAL A 159 -9.70 0.19 3.05
C VAL A 159 -10.77 -0.14 4.09
N VAL A 160 -10.68 0.40 5.30
CA VAL A 160 -11.69 0.16 6.36
C VAL A 160 -13.03 0.83 6.02
N VAL A 161 -13.00 2.06 5.49
CA VAL A 161 -14.22 2.77 5.08
C VAL A 161 -14.89 2.04 3.91
N GLU A 162 -14.13 1.60 2.92
CA GLU A 162 -14.65 0.81 1.80
C GLU A 162 -15.27 -0.49 2.28
N TYR A 163 -14.57 -1.24 3.14
CA TYR A 163 -15.11 -2.47 3.73
C TYR A 163 -16.38 -2.26 4.54
N GLY A 164 -16.50 -1.12 5.23
CA GLY A 164 -17.68 -0.74 6.00
C GLY A 164 -18.91 -0.51 5.12
N LEU A 165 -18.72 -0.02 3.90
CA LEU A 165 -19.77 0.28 2.91
C LEU A 165 -20.18 -0.93 2.06
N VAL A 166 -19.40 -2.01 2.08
CA VAL A 166 -19.75 -3.25 1.36
C VAL A 166 -21.01 -3.88 1.97
N PRO A 167 -22.05 -4.18 1.16
CA PRO A 167 -23.27 -4.83 1.63
C PRO A 167 -23.01 -6.16 2.34
N HIS A 168 -23.87 -6.48 3.31
CA HIS A 168 -23.79 -7.75 4.03
C HIS A 168 -23.91 -8.92 3.04
N GLY A 169 -22.97 -9.86 3.06
CA GLY A 169 -22.87 -10.98 2.12
C GLY A 169 -21.88 -10.80 0.96
N GLN A 170 -21.47 -9.57 0.63
CA GLN A 170 -20.44 -9.32 -0.41
C GLN A 170 -19.03 -9.10 0.17
N LYS A 171 -18.91 -9.02 1.49
CA LYS A 171 -17.66 -8.75 2.21
C LYS A 171 -16.58 -9.78 1.94
N GLU A 172 -16.94 -11.05 1.79
CA GLU A 172 -15.97 -12.11 1.48
C GLU A 172 -15.39 -11.96 0.07
N ALA A 173 -16.22 -11.72 -0.94
CA ALA A 173 -15.77 -11.47 -2.30
C ALA A 173 -14.87 -10.21 -2.38
N TRP A 174 -15.23 -9.15 -1.66
CA TRP A 174 -14.43 -7.94 -1.57
C TRP A 174 -13.07 -8.19 -0.92
N LEU A 175 -13.02 -8.97 0.17
CA LEU A 175 -11.77 -9.35 0.83
C LEU A 175 -10.85 -10.16 -0.08
N VAL A 176 -11.43 -11.06 -0.89
CA VAL A 176 -10.68 -11.83 -1.90
C VAL A 176 -10.11 -10.90 -2.97
N ALA A 177 -10.92 -9.98 -3.50
CA ALA A 177 -10.48 -9.01 -4.52
C ALA A 177 -9.35 -8.09 -4.01
N HIS A 178 -9.39 -7.71 -2.72
CA HIS A 178 -8.36 -6.85 -2.11
C HIS A 178 -7.16 -7.63 -1.55
N GLY A 179 -7.17 -8.97 -1.62
CA GLY A 179 -6.11 -9.82 -1.08
C GLY A 179 -5.97 -9.74 0.45
N LEU A 180 -7.04 -9.38 1.15
CA LEU A 180 -7.03 -9.13 2.60
C LEU A 180 -7.70 -10.26 3.37
N ALA A 181 -7.14 -10.59 4.53
CA ALA A 181 -7.78 -11.53 5.45
C ALA A 181 -8.80 -10.83 6.36
N HIS A 182 -9.93 -11.48 6.63
CA HIS A 182 -11.01 -10.94 7.48
C HIS A 182 -10.52 -10.44 8.85
N HIS A 183 -9.63 -11.20 9.50
CA HIS A 183 -9.06 -10.81 10.80
C HIS A 183 -8.16 -9.57 10.73
N THR A 184 -7.52 -9.32 9.58
CA THR A 184 -6.70 -8.12 9.33
C THR A 184 -7.58 -6.89 9.27
N VAL A 185 -8.66 -6.95 8.47
CA VAL A 185 -9.59 -5.83 8.33
C VAL A 185 -10.32 -5.57 9.65
N ARG A 186 -10.81 -6.60 10.35
CA ARG A 186 -11.43 -6.43 11.69
C ARG A 186 -10.50 -5.74 12.70
N ARG A 187 -9.20 -6.08 12.67
CA ARG A 187 -8.20 -5.43 13.53
C ARG A 187 -7.97 -3.98 13.12
N TRP A 188 -7.91 -3.70 11.81
CA TRP A 188 -7.79 -2.35 11.29
C TRP A 188 -9.01 -1.50 11.63
N THR A 189 -10.22 -2.06 11.54
CA THR A 189 -11.46 -1.40 11.96
C THR A 189 -11.40 -0.96 13.42
N ALA A 190 -10.95 -1.84 14.32
CA ALA A 190 -10.78 -1.49 15.73
C ALA A 190 -9.73 -0.37 15.92
N MET A 191 -8.60 -0.44 15.21
CA MET A 191 -7.58 0.61 15.26
C MET A 191 -8.06 1.97 14.70
N VAL A 192 -8.95 1.96 13.71
CA VAL A 192 -9.56 3.18 13.16
C VAL A 192 -10.59 3.75 14.14
N ALA A 193 -11.46 2.91 14.70
CA ALA A 193 -12.45 3.31 15.67
C ALA A 193 -11.82 3.89 16.95
N ASP A 194 -10.72 3.29 17.43
CA ASP A 194 -10.03 3.71 18.65
C ASP A 194 -9.02 4.86 18.40
N GLY A 195 -8.76 5.24 17.15
CA GLY A 195 -7.77 6.28 16.81
C GLY A 195 -6.30 5.85 16.93
N ASP A 196 -6.04 4.56 17.08
CA ASP A 196 -4.72 3.95 17.36
C ASP A 196 -3.86 3.63 16.11
N LEU A 197 -4.25 4.11 14.92
CA LEU A 197 -3.45 3.95 13.69
C LEU A 197 -2.00 4.47 13.77
N PRO A 198 -1.71 5.66 14.33
CA PRO A 198 -0.35 6.20 14.33
C PRO A 198 0.56 5.45 15.31
N THR A 199 0.03 5.02 16.45
CA THR A 199 0.75 4.28 17.50
C THR A 199 0.83 2.78 17.21
N ARG A 200 -0.03 2.26 16.32
CA ARG A 200 -0.17 0.83 15.99
C ARG A 200 -0.30 -0.07 17.20
N THR A 201 -0.79 0.50 18.30
CA THR A 201 -1.06 -0.22 19.54
C THR A 201 -2.12 -1.27 19.25
N ARG A 202 -1.96 -2.46 19.83
CA ARG A 202 -3.00 -3.49 19.73
C ARG A 202 -4.22 -2.97 20.49
N PRO A 203 -5.37 -2.75 19.83
CA PRO A 203 -6.54 -2.21 20.52
C PRO A 203 -6.97 -3.21 21.60
N ARG A 204 -7.19 -2.71 22.82
CA ARG A 204 -7.65 -3.54 23.96
C ARG A 204 -9.15 -3.79 23.92
N ARG A 205 -9.90 -2.93 23.21
CA ARG A 205 -11.35 -3.03 23.02
C ARG A 205 -11.62 -3.21 21.54
N VAL A 206 -12.66 -3.95 21.18
CA VAL A 206 -13.05 -4.12 19.78
C VAL A 206 -13.97 -2.95 19.42
N GLY A 207 -13.39 -1.80 19.06
CA GLY A 207 -14.15 -0.73 18.41
C GLY A 207 -14.74 -1.22 17.10
N THR A 208 -15.98 -0.84 16.82
CA THR A 208 -16.69 -1.16 15.57
C THR A 208 -17.05 0.13 14.86
N LEU A 209 -16.85 0.16 13.54
CA LEU A 209 -17.41 1.19 12.67
C LEU A 209 -18.69 0.67 12.05
N THR A 210 -19.75 1.45 12.15
CA THR A 210 -21.03 1.22 11.48
C THR A 210 -20.98 1.72 10.04
N MET A 211 -21.91 1.24 9.20
CA MET A 211 -22.01 1.66 7.80
C MET A 211 -22.32 3.16 7.69
N ASP A 212 -23.15 3.68 8.59
CA ASP A 212 -23.55 5.09 8.64
C ASP A 212 -22.35 5.99 8.97
N GLU A 213 -21.53 5.59 9.95
CA GLU A 213 -20.27 6.29 10.26
C GLU A 213 -19.30 6.27 9.08
N CYS A 214 -19.20 5.16 8.34
CA CYS A 214 -18.37 5.10 7.13
C CYS A 214 -18.89 6.02 6.01
N ALA A 215 -20.21 6.14 5.85
CA ALA A 215 -20.83 7.03 4.88
C ALA A 215 -20.61 8.51 5.26
N GLU A 216 -20.78 8.84 6.53
CA GLU A 216 -20.51 10.18 7.07
C GLU A 216 -19.04 10.58 6.87
N ILE A 217 -18.09 9.67 7.14
CA ILE A 217 -16.67 9.91 6.88
C ILE A 217 -16.41 10.24 5.41
N GLN A 218 -17.04 9.54 4.47
CA GLN A 218 -16.90 9.86 3.04
C GLN A 218 -17.50 11.22 2.69
N GLN A 219 -18.65 11.56 3.25
CA GLN A 219 -19.29 12.85 3.03
C GLN A 219 -18.42 14.00 3.56
N LEU A 220 -17.95 13.90 4.80
CA LEU A 220 -17.06 14.90 5.40
C LEU A 220 -15.77 15.07 4.61
N ARG A 221 -15.20 13.99 4.06
CA ARG A 221 -14.02 14.07 3.17
C ARG A 221 -14.32 14.87 1.90
N LYS A 222 -15.49 14.66 1.28
CA LYS A 222 -15.92 15.44 0.11
C LYS A 222 -16.10 16.91 0.47
N GLU A 223 -16.75 17.21 1.59
CA GLU A 223 -16.96 18.57 2.06
C GLU A 223 -15.65 19.29 2.36
N ILE A 224 -14.70 18.64 3.04
CA ILE A 224 -13.35 19.19 3.28
C ILE A 224 -12.63 19.45 1.95
N SER A 225 -12.74 18.55 0.98
CA SER A 225 -12.11 18.75 -0.34
C SER A 225 -12.71 19.93 -1.11
N ALA A 226 -14.03 20.15 -1.00
CA ALA A 226 -14.70 21.29 -1.60
C ALA A 226 -14.30 22.60 -0.92
N LEU A 227 -14.37 22.63 0.42
CA LEU A 227 -13.99 23.81 1.21
C LEU A 227 -12.53 24.21 1.00
N THR A 228 -11.62 23.24 0.88
CA THR A 228 -10.21 23.52 0.61
C THR A 228 -9.98 24.09 -0.79
N GLN A 229 -10.74 23.66 -1.80
CA GLN A 229 -10.69 24.25 -3.13
C GLN A 229 -11.24 25.68 -3.14
N ASP A 230 -12.35 25.92 -2.44
CA ASP A 230 -12.95 27.25 -2.39
C ASP A 230 -12.10 28.25 -1.62
N LYS A 231 -11.47 27.81 -0.52
CA LYS A 231 -10.47 28.60 0.20
C LYS A 231 -9.32 29.02 -0.72
N ARG A 232 -8.78 28.09 -1.53
CA ARG A 232 -7.71 28.40 -2.50
C ARG A 232 -8.15 29.42 -3.55
N LYS A 233 -9.39 29.32 -4.05
CA LYS A 233 -9.93 30.31 -5.01
C LYS A 233 -10.05 31.69 -4.38
N LEU A 234 -10.61 31.77 -3.18
CA LEU A 234 -10.75 33.03 -2.44
C LEU A 234 -9.40 33.68 -2.14
N GLU A 235 -8.40 32.89 -1.76
CA GLU A 235 -7.02 33.38 -1.54
C GLU A 235 -6.39 33.93 -2.83
N LEU A 236 -6.59 33.26 -3.97
CA LEU A 236 -6.11 33.76 -5.27
C LEU A 236 -6.81 35.06 -5.68
N ASP A 237 -8.13 35.15 -5.45
CA ASP A 237 -8.88 36.36 -5.75
C ASP A 237 -8.53 37.52 -4.80
N ALA A 238 -8.23 37.24 -3.53
CA ALA A 238 -7.71 38.23 -2.60
C ALA A 238 -6.36 38.78 -3.07
N LYS A 239 -5.42 37.89 -3.44
CA LYS A 239 -4.12 38.30 -3.99
C LYS A 239 -4.24 39.16 -5.25
N ARG A 240 -5.14 38.81 -6.17
CA ARG A 240 -5.41 39.63 -7.37
C ARG A 240 -5.92 41.03 -7.03
N ARG A 241 -6.79 41.14 -6.02
CA ARG A 241 -7.31 42.44 -5.55
C ARG A 241 -6.21 43.26 -4.88
N GLU A 242 -5.39 42.63 -4.05
CA GLU A 242 -4.23 43.28 -3.42
C GLU A 242 -3.25 43.79 -4.47
N GLU A 243 -2.88 42.98 -5.47
CA GLU A 243 -2.02 43.42 -6.57
C GLU A 243 -2.63 44.55 -7.40
N ALA A 244 -3.94 44.52 -7.67
CA ALA A 244 -4.63 45.59 -8.38
C ALA A 244 -4.64 46.89 -7.57
N MET A 245 -4.84 46.79 -6.24
CA MET A 245 -4.78 47.91 -5.32
C MET A 245 -3.36 48.48 -5.26
N GLN A 246 -2.34 47.63 -5.19
CA GLN A 246 -0.94 48.07 -5.18
C GLN A 246 -0.59 48.81 -6.48
N ARG A 247 -0.95 48.27 -7.65
CA ARG A 247 -0.76 48.97 -8.93
C ARG A 247 -1.52 50.29 -9.01
N ALA A 248 -2.68 50.40 -8.35
CA ALA A 248 -3.44 51.64 -8.30
C ALA A 248 -2.76 52.68 -7.40
N LEU A 249 -2.20 52.25 -6.27
CA LEU A 249 -1.39 53.09 -5.38
C LEU A 249 -0.12 53.58 -6.08
N ASP A 250 0.63 52.70 -6.75
CA ASP A 250 1.84 53.08 -7.49
C ASP A 250 1.52 54.11 -8.60
N LYS A 251 0.39 53.94 -9.30
CA LYS A 251 -0.08 54.94 -10.30
C LYS A 251 -0.55 56.25 -9.67
N ALA A 252 -1.00 56.24 -8.41
CA ALA A 252 -1.41 57.44 -7.71
C ALA A 252 -0.19 58.21 -7.19
N THR A 253 0.82 57.51 -6.66
CA THR A 253 2.09 58.11 -6.24
C THR A 253 2.83 58.73 -7.41
N GLU A 254 2.94 58.04 -8.56
CA GLU A 254 3.54 58.63 -9.76
C GLU A 254 2.78 59.87 -10.27
N ARG A 255 1.45 59.94 -10.08
CA ARG A 255 0.67 61.14 -10.47
C ARG A 255 0.90 62.28 -9.49
N ALA A 256 0.99 61.99 -8.20
CA ALA A 256 1.32 62.98 -7.18
C ALA A 256 2.72 63.56 -7.43
N GLU A 257 3.73 62.72 -7.66
CA GLU A 257 5.08 63.16 -8.01
C GLU A 257 5.12 64.03 -9.28
N ARG A 258 4.39 63.64 -10.33
CA ARG A 258 4.27 64.47 -11.55
C ARG A 258 3.59 65.82 -11.27
N ALA A 259 2.57 65.85 -10.41
CA ALA A 259 1.89 67.08 -10.04
C ALA A 259 2.81 68.00 -9.21
N GLU A 260 3.59 67.44 -8.29
CA GLU A 260 4.58 68.18 -7.48
C GLU A 260 5.65 68.82 -8.38
N LEU A 261 6.21 68.06 -9.33
CA LEU A 261 7.17 68.60 -10.30
C LEU A 261 6.57 69.74 -11.14
N ALA A 262 5.31 69.63 -11.54
CA ALA A 262 4.62 70.69 -12.28
C ALA A 262 4.42 71.95 -11.40
N THR A 263 4.03 71.79 -10.14
CA THR A 263 3.90 72.92 -9.21
C THR A 263 5.23 73.60 -8.92
N ASP A 264 6.33 72.85 -8.83
CA ASP A 264 7.67 73.41 -8.65
C ASP A 264 8.12 74.23 -9.87
N VAL A 265 7.84 73.75 -11.08
CA VAL A 265 8.14 74.51 -12.32
C VAL A 265 7.33 75.81 -12.36
N LEU A 266 6.04 75.76 -12.02
CA LEU A 266 5.20 76.96 -11.94
C LEU A 266 5.66 77.92 -10.85
N GLY A 267 6.03 77.41 -9.67
CA GLY A 267 6.59 78.20 -8.57
C GLY A 267 7.89 78.90 -8.96
N LYS A 268 8.78 78.20 -9.67
CA LYS A 268 10.01 78.78 -10.23
C LYS A 268 9.72 79.84 -11.28
N ALA A 269 8.77 79.62 -12.18
CA ALA A 269 8.38 80.58 -13.21
C ALA A 269 7.78 81.87 -12.62
N LEU A 270 6.96 81.75 -11.57
CA LEU A 270 6.44 82.88 -10.81
C LEU A 270 7.55 83.67 -10.11
N ALA A 271 8.54 82.98 -9.53
CA ALA A 271 9.68 83.61 -8.86
C ALA A 271 10.66 84.32 -9.82
N THR A 272 10.73 83.91 -11.09
CA THR A 272 11.59 84.52 -12.11
C THR A 272 10.89 85.59 -12.95
N MET A 273 9.58 85.81 -12.76
CA MET A 273 8.86 86.92 -13.40
C MET A 273 9.31 88.27 -12.77
N PRO A 274 9.77 89.24 -13.57
CA PRO A 274 9.98 90.60 -13.09
C PRO A 274 8.63 91.26 -12.82
N GLY A 275 8.51 91.95 -11.68
CA GLY A 275 7.29 92.67 -11.31
C GLY A 275 6.87 93.68 -12.38
N ALA A 276 5.74 93.41 -13.04
CA ALA A 276 5.03 94.39 -13.85
C ALA A 276 4.02 95.15 -12.96
N PRO A 277 3.89 96.49 -13.09
CA PRO A 277 2.96 97.26 -12.28
C PRO A 277 1.52 97.12 -12.81
N GLY A 278 0.60 96.88 -11.88
CA GLY A 278 -0.83 97.25 -11.88
C GLY A 278 -1.66 97.08 -13.16
N VAL A 279 -2.58 96.10 -13.15
CA VAL A 279 -3.89 96.24 -13.79
C VAL A 279 -4.94 95.75 -12.81
N ASP A 280 -5.70 96.71 -12.27
CA ASP A 280 -6.98 96.48 -11.61
C ASP A 280 -7.92 95.79 -12.61
N SER A 281 -8.47 94.64 -12.22
CA SER A 281 -9.66 94.09 -12.88
C SER A 281 -10.55 93.50 -11.81
N ASN A 282 -11.31 94.43 -11.25
CA ASN A 282 -12.57 94.22 -10.59
C ASN A 282 -13.46 93.39 -11.52
N ALA A 283 -13.68 92.11 -11.20
CA ALA A 283 -14.66 91.26 -11.88
C ALA A 283 -15.54 90.62 -10.80
N GLU A 284 -16.59 91.37 -10.49
CA GLU A 284 -17.82 91.02 -9.80
C GLU A 284 -17.93 89.62 -9.19
N GLU A 285 -17.87 89.63 -7.87
CA GLU A 285 -18.55 88.76 -6.93
C GLU A 285 -20.05 88.64 -7.31
N LYS A 286 -20.43 87.59 -8.04
CA LYS A 286 -21.84 87.16 -8.18
C LYS A 286 -22.02 85.75 -7.65
N SER A 287 -22.49 85.72 -6.40
CA SER A 287 -23.52 84.83 -5.87
C SER A 287 -23.47 83.35 -6.26
N SER A 288 -23.12 82.55 -5.26
CA SER A 288 -23.53 81.16 -5.04
C SER A 288 -24.90 80.78 -5.65
N PRO A 289 -25.04 79.53 -6.12
CA PRO A 289 -26.27 78.78 -5.94
C PRO A 289 -26.04 77.66 -4.93
N THR A 290 -26.71 77.81 -3.79
CA THR A 290 -26.99 76.80 -2.78
C THR A 290 -27.47 75.48 -3.42
N PRO A 291 -26.94 74.30 -3.08
CA PRO A 291 -27.59 73.05 -3.41
C PRO A 291 -28.80 72.84 -2.48
N ASN A 292 -29.99 72.93 -3.06
CA ASN A 292 -31.25 72.62 -2.39
C ASN A 292 -31.28 71.15 -1.94
N ASN A 293 -31.28 70.96 -0.63
CA ASN A 293 -31.89 69.80 0.02
C ASN A 293 -33.40 69.80 -0.30
N ALA A 294 -33.83 68.85 -1.12
CA ALA A 294 -35.24 68.51 -1.26
C ALA A 294 -35.43 67.02 -0.96
N SER A 295 -35.83 66.78 0.28
CA SER A 295 -36.49 65.57 0.74
C SER A 295 -37.57 65.13 -0.25
N THR A 296 -37.46 63.90 -0.78
CA THR A 296 -38.65 63.15 -1.18
C THR A 296 -38.73 61.88 -0.35
N SER A 297 -39.49 61.98 0.72
CA SER A 297 -40.11 60.84 1.36
C SER A 297 -41.09 60.18 0.37
N LYS A 298 -40.88 58.91 0.03
CA LYS A 298 -42.00 58.02 -0.32
C LYS A 298 -41.67 56.55 -0.05
N ALA A 299 -42.16 56.12 1.11
CA ALA A 299 -42.90 54.88 1.33
C ALA A 299 -42.46 53.62 0.54
N GLY A 300 -41.64 52.78 1.19
CA GLY A 300 -41.38 51.39 0.80
C GLY A 300 -41.74 50.43 1.94
N LYS A 301 -43.03 50.06 2.00
CA LYS A 301 -43.62 48.83 2.56
C LYS A 301 -42.74 47.98 3.53
N ARG A 302 -43.07 48.06 4.83
CA ARG A 302 -42.92 46.93 5.77
C ARG A 302 -43.79 45.77 5.29
N LYS A 303 -43.20 44.60 5.05
CA LYS A 303 -43.89 43.31 5.13
C LYS A 303 -43.37 42.61 6.39
N LYS A 304 -44.26 42.44 7.36
CA LYS A 304 -44.10 41.58 8.53
C LYS A 304 -44.55 40.17 8.12
N ARG A 305 -43.87 39.19 8.71
CA ARG A 305 -44.20 37.75 8.80
C ARG A 305 -43.94 36.92 7.55
#